data_AF-A0A451DH74-F1
#
_entry.id   AF-A0A451DH74-F1
#
_cell.length_a   1.000
_cell.length_b   1.000
_cell.length_c   1.000
_cell.angle_alpha   90.00
_cell.angle_beta   90.00
_cell.angle_gamma   90.00
#
_symmetry.space_group_name_H-M   'P 1'
#
loop_
_entity.id
_entity.type
_entity.pdbx_description
1 polymer ?
#
loop_
_entity_poly.entity_id
_entity_poly.type
_entity_poly.pdbx_seq_one_letter_code
_entity_poly.pdbx_strand_id
1 'polypeptide(L)'
;MYTTRIEQDSMGTIEVPINQLWGAQTQRSLKYFCISTETMPEELVYAIALTKRAAAKVNQELGLIKSTHAAAIILAADEVLAKKHYQEFPLSVWQTGSGTQTNMNMNEVLANRASELLGGERGMSRLIHPNDEVNHSQSSNDVFPTAMHISAVLAIKKNLIPAIKALHTTLYHKSKAFKDIVKIGRTHLQDATPLTLGQEISGWTSMLQHNLVHIQKSIPHLSELAIGGTAVGNGLNAHPEYACRMVNEIVALTKTKFVTAPNKFEALATCDAIVHAHGALKSLSAALMKISNDIRWLSSGPRCGIGEINIPGNEPGSSIMPGKTNPTQCEAVTMICCQVIGNDVAINIGGASGNFELNVYRPMVIYNLLQSLRILSDGINSLNRHCALGIQPNHHRISKLLDESLMLVTALSSHIGYDKSAKIAQKANKEGLTLKESAVQLGFVTEAQFDTWVKPEKMIGI
;
A
#
# COMPACT_ATOMS: atom_id res chain seq x y z
N MET A 1 -31.71 28.81 -6.73
CA MET A 1 -30.69 29.23 -7.72
C MET A 1 -29.43 29.54 -6.96
N TYR A 2 -28.30 28.91 -7.29
CA TYR A 2 -27.02 29.28 -6.71
C TYR A 2 -26.57 30.61 -7.35
N THR A 3 -26.11 31.56 -6.53
CA THR A 3 -25.47 32.77 -7.05
C THR A 3 -24.15 32.38 -7.74
N THR A 4 -23.94 32.83 -8.97
CA THR A 4 -22.78 32.52 -9.80
C THR A 4 -21.94 33.78 -10.10
N ARG A 5 -20.68 33.58 -10.48
CA ARG A 5 -19.80 34.59 -11.08
C ARG A 5 -19.40 34.14 -12.48
N ILE A 6 -19.09 35.08 -13.35
CA ILE A 6 -18.59 34.78 -14.70
C ILE A 6 -17.06 34.67 -14.65
N GLU A 7 -16.54 33.55 -15.14
CA GLU A 7 -15.13 33.38 -15.44
C GLU A 7 -14.92 33.13 -16.94
N GLN A 8 -13.69 33.33 -17.41
CA GLN A 8 -13.32 33.15 -18.81
C GLN A 8 -12.00 32.38 -18.92
N ASP A 9 -11.97 31.48 -19.91
CA ASP A 9 -10.76 30.86 -20.42
C ASP A 9 -10.72 31.05 -21.96
N SER A 10 -9.75 30.42 -22.63
CA SER A 10 -9.62 30.51 -24.09
C SER A 10 -10.81 29.94 -24.87
N MET A 11 -11.71 29.18 -24.23
CA MET A 11 -12.93 28.64 -24.85
C MET A 11 -14.15 29.54 -24.63
N GLY A 12 -13.98 30.71 -24.00
CA GLY A 12 -15.05 31.68 -23.74
C GLY A 12 -15.45 31.72 -22.28
N THR A 13 -16.64 32.26 -22.00
CA THR A 13 -17.15 32.45 -20.64
C THR A 13 -17.85 31.19 -20.08
N ILE A 14 -17.90 31.07 -18.75
CA ILE A 14 -18.67 30.06 -18.02
C ILE A 14 -19.07 30.59 -16.64
N GLU A 15 -20.26 30.19 -16.17
CA GLU A 15 -20.72 30.50 -14.82
C GLU A 15 -20.14 29.54 -13.78
N VAL A 16 -19.55 30.09 -12.72
CA VAL A 16 -18.97 29.36 -11.58
C VAL A 16 -19.69 29.75 -10.30
N PRO A 17 -20.02 28.83 -9.37
CA PRO A 17 -20.65 29.18 -8.11
C PRO A 17 -19.83 30.21 -7.31
N ILE A 18 -20.48 31.25 -6.77
CA ILE A 18 -19.80 32.42 -6.20
C ILE A 18 -18.88 32.08 -5.01
N ASN A 19 -19.27 31.08 -4.21
CA ASN A 19 -18.57 30.69 -3.00
C ASN A 19 -17.38 29.76 -3.23
N GLN A 20 -17.17 29.26 -4.45
CA GLN A 20 -16.08 28.34 -4.78
C GLN A 20 -14.82 29.10 -5.22
N LEU A 21 -13.65 28.56 -4.91
CA LEU A 21 -12.34 29.11 -5.25
C LEU A 21 -11.85 28.66 -6.64
N TRP A 22 -12.35 27.55 -7.19
CA TRP A 22 -11.96 27.12 -8.54
C TRP A 22 -12.51 28.02 -9.64
N GLY A 23 -11.95 27.98 -10.85
CA GLY A 23 -12.28 28.88 -11.95
C GLY A 23 -12.92 28.19 -13.18
N ALA A 24 -12.77 28.83 -14.33
CA ALA A 24 -13.41 28.40 -15.58
C ALA A 24 -13.04 26.97 -16.00
N GLN A 25 -11.75 26.60 -15.95
CA GLN A 25 -11.29 25.30 -16.45
C GLN A 25 -11.76 24.16 -15.55
N THR A 26 -11.74 24.35 -14.23
CA THR A 26 -12.31 23.38 -13.30
C THR A 26 -13.80 23.20 -13.53
N GLN A 27 -14.55 24.30 -13.70
CA GLN A 27 -15.98 24.26 -13.94
C GLN A 27 -16.35 23.56 -15.26
N ARG A 28 -15.55 23.77 -16.32
CA ARG A 28 -15.70 23.02 -17.57
C ARG A 28 -15.37 21.55 -17.38
N SER A 29 -14.29 21.23 -16.67
CA SER A 29 -13.89 19.85 -16.40
C SER A 29 -15.00 19.09 -15.66
N LEU A 30 -15.61 19.69 -14.64
CA LEU A 30 -16.76 19.11 -13.93
C LEU A 30 -17.93 18.80 -14.86
N LYS A 31 -18.22 19.69 -15.82
CA LYS A 31 -19.32 19.50 -16.76
C LYS A 31 -19.07 18.33 -17.72
N TYR A 32 -17.84 18.20 -18.24
CA TYR A 32 -17.54 17.25 -19.32
C TYR A 32 -16.98 15.91 -18.86
N PHE A 33 -16.40 15.85 -17.65
CA PHE A 33 -15.79 14.64 -17.08
C PHE A 33 -16.56 14.18 -15.82
N CYS A 34 -17.89 14.21 -15.91
CA CYS A 34 -18.80 13.71 -14.86
C CYS A 34 -18.92 12.18 -14.92
N ILE A 35 -17.80 11.48 -14.76
CA ILE A 35 -17.71 10.03 -14.84
C ILE A 35 -17.49 9.47 -13.44
N SER A 36 -18.38 8.55 -13.02
CA SER A 36 -18.32 7.82 -11.75
C SER A 36 -18.23 8.75 -10.51
N THR A 37 -17.74 8.22 -9.39
CA THR A 37 -17.71 8.91 -8.08
C THR A 37 -16.29 9.12 -7.54
N GLU A 38 -15.27 8.53 -8.17
CA GLU A 38 -13.88 8.66 -7.73
C GLU A 38 -13.36 10.07 -8.01
N THR A 39 -12.99 10.79 -6.97
CA THR A 39 -12.26 12.06 -7.06
C THR A 39 -10.76 11.85 -6.89
N MET A 40 -9.98 12.86 -7.25
CA MET A 40 -8.52 12.82 -7.04
C MET A 40 -8.16 12.55 -5.57
N PRO A 41 -7.22 11.63 -5.29
CA PRO A 41 -6.81 11.32 -3.92
C PRO A 41 -6.29 12.57 -3.18
N GLU A 42 -6.65 12.72 -1.90
CA GLU A 42 -6.21 13.85 -1.07
C GLU A 42 -4.68 13.96 -1.04
N GLU A 43 -3.99 12.83 -0.97
CA GLU A 43 -2.53 12.78 -0.94
C GLU A 43 -1.91 13.41 -2.18
N LEU A 44 -2.56 13.25 -3.34
CA LEU A 44 -2.12 13.86 -4.59
C LEU A 44 -2.42 15.36 -4.61
N VAL A 45 -3.62 15.78 -4.19
CA VAL A 45 -3.99 17.20 -4.10
C VAL A 45 -2.99 17.97 -3.23
N TYR A 46 -2.66 17.43 -2.05
CA TYR A 46 -1.67 18.05 -1.16
C TYR A 46 -0.26 18.03 -1.74
N ALA A 47 0.13 16.99 -2.50
CA ALA A 47 1.42 16.97 -3.19
C ALA A 47 1.51 18.03 -4.31
N ILE A 48 0.41 18.30 -5.02
CA ILE A 48 0.35 19.40 -6.00
C ILE A 48 0.45 20.74 -5.27
N ALA A 49 -0.29 20.95 -4.18
CA ALA A 49 -0.20 22.17 -3.38
C ALA A 49 1.23 22.43 -2.85
N LEU A 50 1.91 21.37 -2.36
CA LEU A 50 3.31 21.43 -1.95
C LEU A 50 4.23 21.84 -3.11
N THR A 51 3.99 21.29 -4.29
CA THR A 51 4.75 21.63 -5.51
C THR A 51 4.53 23.09 -5.89
N LYS A 52 3.29 23.61 -5.85
CA LYS A 52 2.99 25.02 -6.13
C LYS A 52 3.60 25.98 -5.12
N ARG A 53 3.57 25.60 -3.84
CA ARG A 53 4.23 26.35 -2.76
C ARG A 53 5.73 26.47 -3.01
N ALA A 54 6.40 25.37 -3.37
CA ALA A 54 7.81 25.37 -3.69
C ALA A 54 8.11 26.21 -4.94
N ALA A 55 7.28 26.10 -5.99
CA ALA A 55 7.43 26.86 -7.23
C ALA A 55 7.33 28.36 -7.01
N ALA A 56 6.37 28.83 -6.21
CA ALA A 56 6.24 30.25 -5.90
C ALA A 56 7.50 30.80 -5.20
N LYS A 57 8.05 30.06 -4.22
CA LYS A 57 9.29 30.45 -3.55
C LYS A 57 10.48 30.46 -4.49
N VAL A 58 10.67 29.40 -5.29
CA VAL A 58 11.80 29.31 -6.22
C VAL A 58 11.73 30.40 -7.30
N ASN A 59 10.55 30.66 -7.85
CA ASN A 59 10.37 31.73 -8.84
C ASN A 59 10.60 33.11 -8.22
N GLN A 60 10.24 33.32 -6.95
CA GLN A 60 10.58 34.55 -6.21
C GLN A 60 12.10 34.71 -6.07
N GLU A 61 12.80 33.67 -5.61
CA GLU A 61 14.25 33.69 -5.41
C GLU A 61 15.03 33.89 -6.72
N LEU A 62 14.44 33.48 -7.85
CA LEU A 62 14.97 33.71 -9.19
C LEU A 62 14.54 35.06 -9.80
N GLY A 63 13.73 35.86 -9.09
CA GLY A 63 13.25 37.16 -9.56
C GLY A 63 12.22 37.10 -10.69
N LEU A 64 11.58 35.94 -10.90
CA LEU A 64 10.63 35.70 -12.00
C LEU A 64 9.20 36.13 -11.66
N ILE A 65 8.85 36.20 -10.37
CA ILE A 65 7.56 36.72 -9.90
C ILE A 65 7.75 37.72 -8.76
N LYS A 66 6.81 38.66 -8.60
CA LYS A 66 6.87 39.68 -7.54
C LYS A 66 6.83 39.03 -6.16
N SER A 67 7.64 39.54 -5.22
CA SER A 67 7.74 38.99 -3.86
C SER A 67 6.40 39.00 -3.10
N THR A 68 5.59 40.05 -3.27
CA THR A 68 4.26 40.13 -2.64
C THR A 68 3.29 39.08 -3.19
N HIS A 69 3.35 38.80 -4.49
CA HIS A 69 2.51 37.80 -5.15
C HIS A 69 2.94 36.39 -4.75
N ALA A 70 4.25 36.12 -4.76
CA ALA A 70 4.80 34.85 -4.28
C ALA A 70 4.38 34.55 -2.83
N ALA A 71 4.49 35.53 -1.94
CA ALA A 71 4.07 35.39 -0.55
C ALA A 71 2.58 35.03 -0.41
N ALA A 72 1.71 35.67 -1.19
CA ALA A 72 0.28 35.36 -1.19
C ALA A 72 -0.02 33.94 -1.72
N ILE A 73 0.66 33.51 -2.79
CA ILE A 73 0.53 32.15 -3.33
C ILE A 73 1.02 31.10 -2.31
N ILE A 74 2.15 31.35 -1.64
CA ILE A 74 2.68 30.48 -0.60
C ILE A 74 1.66 30.34 0.54
N LEU A 75 1.08 31.44 1.02
CA LEU A 75 0.07 31.42 2.08
C LEU A 75 -1.20 30.66 1.66
N ALA A 76 -1.68 30.86 0.42
CA ALA A 76 -2.82 30.11 -0.11
C ALA A 76 -2.52 28.60 -0.18
N ALA A 77 -1.31 28.22 -0.61
CA ALA A 77 -0.91 26.82 -0.65
C ALA A 77 -0.74 26.23 0.76
N ASP A 78 -0.25 27.01 1.72
CA ASP A 78 -0.17 26.63 3.14
C ASP A 78 -1.56 26.39 3.74
N GLU A 79 -2.59 27.14 3.34
CA GLU A 79 -3.97 26.85 3.74
C GLU A 79 -4.44 25.48 3.22
N VAL A 80 -4.17 25.16 1.95
CA VAL A 80 -4.51 23.85 1.37
C VAL A 80 -3.75 22.72 2.07
N LEU A 81 -2.45 22.90 2.34
CA LEU A 81 -1.63 21.93 3.08
C LEU A 81 -2.07 21.75 4.54
N ALA A 82 -2.65 22.79 5.13
CA ALA A 82 -3.32 22.73 6.43
C ALA A 82 -4.73 22.10 6.36
N LYS A 83 -5.06 21.44 5.24
CA LYS A 83 -6.34 20.76 4.97
C LYS A 83 -7.56 21.69 4.95
N LYS A 84 -7.35 22.98 4.70
CA LYS A 84 -8.45 23.89 4.36
C LYS A 84 -8.81 23.70 2.89
N HIS A 85 -10.03 24.06 2.51
CA HIS A 85 -10.47 24.13 1.12
C HIS A 85 -10.51 22.79 0.36
N TYR A 86 -10.63 21.65 1.06
CA TYR A 86 -10.67 20.34 0.40
C TYR A 86 -11.83 20.23 -0.60
N GLN A 87 -12.97 20.84 -0.29
CA GLN A 87 -14.14 20.88 -1.17
C GLN A 87 -13.90 21.57 -2.53
N GLU A 88 -12.79 22.31 -2.65
CA GLU A 88 -12.43 23.06 -3.87
C GLU A 88 -11.75 22.20 -4.94
N PHE A 89 -11.55 20.91 -4.67
CA PHE A 89 -10.91 19.95 -5.58
C PHE A 89 -11.87 18.83 -6.03
N PRO A 90 -12.96 19.15 -6.72
CA PRO A 90 -14.06 18.21 -6.98
C PRO A 90 -13.83 17.29 -8.20
N LEU A 91 -12.67 17.37 -8.85
CA LEU A 91 -12.45 16.71 -10.14
C LEU A 91 -12.33 15.19 -10.03
N SER A 92 -12.95 14.51 -10.99
CA SER A 92 -12.90 13.06 -11.15
C SER A 92 -11.49 12.57 -11.48
N VAL A 93 -11.17 11.33 -11.06
CA VAL A 93 -9.99 10.60 -11.54
C VAL A 93 -10.02 10.46 -13.07
N TRP A 94 -11.22 10.29 -13.63
CA TRP A 94 -11.48 9.99 -15.03
C TRP A 94 -11.53 11.26 -15.88
N GLN A 95 -10.39 11.92 -15.95
CA GLN A 95 -10.23 13.23 -16.57
C GLN A 95 -9.16 13.17 -17.68
N THR A 96 -8.63 14.31 -18.13
CA THR A 96 -7.47 14.35 -19.03
C THR A 96 -6.31 13.51 -18.48
N GLY A 97 -5.77 12.65 -19.35
CA GLY A 97 -4.76 11.67 -19.01
C GLY A 97 -3.43 12.21 -18.50
N SER A 98 -3.14 13.49 -18.77
CA SER A 98 -1.97 14.20 -18.26
C SER A 98 -2.14 14.70 -16.82
N GLY A 99 -3.38 14.78 -16.32
CA GLY A 99 -3.69 15.46 -15.06
C GLY A 99 -3.80 16.99 -15.17
N THR A 100 -3.80 17.54 -16.38
CA THR A 100 -3.88 19.01 -16.61
C THR A 100 -5.05 19.68 -15.91
N GLN A 101 -6.24 19.06 -15.90
CA GLN A 101 -7.41 19.66 -15.26
C GLN A 101 -7.23 19.78 -13.74
N THR A 102 -6.63 18.80 -13.07
CA THR A 102 -6.28 18.92 -11.64
C THR A 102 -5.15 19.92 -11.39
N ASN A 103 -4.15 19.99 -12.26
CA ASN A 103 -3.11 21.03 -12.15
C ASN A 103 -3.73 22.43 -12.25
N MET A 104 -4.62 22.64 -13.22
CA MET A 104 -5.33 23.91 -13.40
C MET A 104 -6.32 24.19 -12.26
N ASN A 105 -6.97 23.17 -11.71
CA ASN A 105 -7.82 23.33 -10.54
C ASN A 105 -7.03 23.85 -9.34
N MET A 106 -5.84 23.31 -9.07
CA MET A 106 -4.95 23.89 -8.06
C MET A 106 -4.54 25.33 -8.42
N ASN A 107 -4.15 25.59 -9.66
CA ASN A 107 -3.76 26.94 -10.09
C ASN A 107 -4.87 27.97 -9.87
N GLU A 108 -6.12 27.64 -10.24
CA GLU A 108 -7.28 28.51 -10.09
C GLU A 108 -7.63 28.75 -8.62
N VAL A 109 -7.65 27.70 -7.80
CA VAL A 109 -7.93 27.81 -6.36
C VAL A 109 -6.89 28.70 -5.68
N LEU A 110 -5.60 28.47 -5.95
CA LEU A 110 -4.53 29.29 -5.37
C LEU A 110 -4.54 30.72 -5.90
N ALA A 111 -4.82 30.94 -7.18
CA ALA A 111 -4.88 32.28 -7.77
C ALA A 111 -6.01 33.12 -7.17
N ASN A 112 -7.22 32.55 -7.09
CA ASN A 112 -8.35 33.23 -6.46
C ASN A 112 -8.09 33.47 -4.98
N ARG A 113 -7.59 32.47 -4.24
CA ARG A 113 -7.33 32.62 -2.81
C ARG A 113 -6.20 33.63 -2.51
N ALA A 114 -5.12 33.59 -3.27
CA ALA A 114 -4.01 34.54 -3.14
C ALA A 114 -4.44 35.97 -3.50
N SER A 115 -5.36 36.13 -4.46
CA SER A 115 -5.94 37.44 -4.79
C SER A 115 -6.76 38.01 -3.64
N GLU A 116 -7.58 37.18 -2.98
CA GLU A 116 -8.30 37.61 -1.76
C GLU A 116 -7.35 38.04 -0.64
N LEU A 117 -6.25 37.30 -0.44
CA LEU A 117 -5.22 37.64 0.56
C LEU A 117 -4.52 38.98 0.28
N LEU A 118 -4.52 39.43 -0.98
CA LEU A 118 -4.01 40.72 -1.41
C LEU A 118 -5.08 41.83 -1.41
N GLY A 119 -6.31 41.53 -0.97
CA GLY A 119 -7.45 42.46 -0.98
C GLY A 119 -8.16 42.58 -2.33
N GLY A 120 -7.89 41.68 -3.27
CA GLY A 120 -8.59 41.58 -4.55
C GLY A 120 -9.82 40.67 -4.52
N GLU A 121 -10.44 40.50 -5.70
CA GLU A 121 -11.64 39.68 -5.88
C GLU A 121 -11.33 38.34 -6.57
N ARG A 122 -12.29 37.41 -6.57
CA ARG A 122 -12.23 36.18 -7.38
C ARG A 122 -12.64 36.44 -8.82
N GLY A 123 -12.25 35.55 -9.72
CA GLY A 123 -12.70 35.58 -11.11
C GLY A 123 -11.84 36.48 -11.99
N MET A 124 -12.46 37.22 -12.91
CA MET A 124 -11.73 37.99 -13.94
C MET A 124 -10.90 39.15 -13.37
N SER A 125 -11.31 39.70 -12.22
CA SER A 125 -10.62 40.83 -11.54
C SER A 125 -9.54 40.38 -10.55
N ARG A 126 -9.20 39.08 -10.53
CA ARG A 126 -8.18 38.53 -9.62
C ARG A 126 -6.82 39.19 -9.85
N LEU A 127 -6.07 39.38 -8.77
CA LEU A 127 -4.75 40.02 -8.79
C LEU A 127 -3.63 39.05 -9.16
N ILE A 128 -3.87 37.75 -9.01
CA ILE A 128 -2.93 36.67 -9.33
C ILE A 128 -3.43 35.88 -10.53
N HIS A 129 -2.58 35.70 -11.55
CA HIS A 129 -2.95 34.90 -12.71
C HIS A 129 -2.63 33.40 -12.51
N PRO A 130 -3.57 32.47 -12.78
CA PRO A 130 -3.35 31.04 -12.56
C PRO A 130 -2.25 30.44 -13.44
N ASN A 131 -2.08 30.92 -14.68
CA ASN A 131 -1.03 30.42 -15.57
C ASN A 131 0.29 31.17 -15.37
N ASP A 132 0.29 32.47 -15.65
CA ASP A 132 1.47 33.32 -15.65
C ASP A 132 2.20 33.44 -14.31
N GLU A 133 1.50 33.21 -13.17
CA GLU A 133 2.09 33.33 -11.84
C GLU A 133 2.08 32.02 -11.05
N VAL A 134 0.91 31.41 -10.83
CA VAL A 134 0.83 30.16 -10.05
C VAL A 134 1.50 28.98 -10.80
N ASN A 135 1.35 28.95 -12.13
CA ASN A 135 1.95 27.94 -13.00
C ASN A 135 3.23 28.44 -13.71
N HIS A 136 3.84 29.54 -13.23
CA HIS A 136 5.06 30.06 -13.83
C HIS A 136 6.19 29.01 -13.81
N SER A 137 6.93 28.89 -14.91
CA SER A 137 8.00 27.90 -15.14
C SER A 137 7.57 26.43 -15.04
N GLN A 138 6.28 26.13 -15.17
CA GLN A 138 5.73 24.79 -14.99
C GLN A 138 4.89 24.35 -16.19
N SER A 139 4.75 23.04 -16.35
CA SER A 139 3.75 22.39 -17.18
C SER A 139 2.92 21.44 -16.31
N SER A 140 1.68 21.15 -16.70
CA SER A 140 0.98 20.01 -16.11
C SER A 140 1.77 18.71 -16.27
N ASN A 141 2.50 18.59 -17.41
CA ASN A 141 3.24 17.40 -17.76
C ASN A 141 4.39 17.12 -16.79
N ASP A 142 5.01 18.11 -16.17
CA ASP A 142 6.08 17.90 -15.18
C ASP A 142 5.64 18.10 -13.72
N VAL A 143 4.58 18.86 -13.47
CA VAL A 143 3.99 19.03 -12.12
C VAL A 143 3.22 17.80 -11.66
N PHE A 144 2.35 17.24 -12.50
CA PHE A 144 1.52 16.09 -12.10
C PHE A 144 2.37 14.86 -11.75
N PRO A 145 3.33 14.38 -12.58
CA PRO A 145 4.24 13.30 -12.18
C PRO A 145 5.07 13.63 -10.94
N THR A 146 5.51 14.87 -10.78
CA THR A 146 6.21 15.29 -9.55
C THR A 146 5.34 15.05 -8.32
N ALA A 147 4.06 15.45 -8.37
CA ALA A 147 3.12 15.21 -7.29
C ALA A 147 2.77 13.72 -7.09
N MET A 148 2.69 12.93 -8.17
CA MET A 148 2.52 11.47 -8.09
C MET A 148 3.66 10.84 -7.28
N HIS A 149 4.90 11.22 -7.57
CA HIS A 149 6.09 10.68 -6.91
C HIS A 149 6.20 11.14 -5.45
N ILE A 150 5.94 12.42 -5.17
CA ILE A 150 5.91 12.95 -3.80
C ILE A 150 4.87 12.22 -2.95
N SER A 151 3.62 12.12 -3.43
CA SER A 151 2.53 11.47 -2.69
C SER A 151 2.82 9.99 -2.45
N ALA A 152 3.33 9.27 -3.45
CA ALA A 152 3.72 7.87 -3.33
C ALA A 152 4.82 7.64 -2.28
N VAL A 153 5.94 8.37 -2.36
CA VAL A 153 7.07 8.20 -1.43
C VAL A 153 6.66 8.54 0.00
N LEU A 154 5.86 9.60 0.19
CA LEU A 154 5.37 9.98 1.51
C LEU A 154 4.41 8.93 2.08
N ALA A 155 3.47 8.42 1.29
CA ALA A 155 2.55 7.38 1.73
C ALA A 155 3.28 6.07 2.08
N ILE A 156 4.28 5.66 1.29
CA ILE A 156 5.12 4.48 1.61
C ILE A 156 5.85 4.67 2.94
N LYS A 157 6.52 5.82 3.13
CA LYS A 157 7.36 6.06 4.31
C LYS A 157 6.56 6.30 5.59
N LYS A 158 5.45 7.03 5.50
CA LYS A 158 4.66 7.46 6.66
C LYS A 158 3.60 6.45 7.06
N ASN A 159 3.08 5.65 6.13
CA ASN A 159 1.93 4.79 6.39
C ASN A 159 2.32 3.31 6.27
N LEU A 160 2.78 2.89 5.08
CA LEU A 160 2.95 1.47 4.78
C LEU A 160 4.12 0.83 5.54
N ILE A 161 5.32 1.44 5.48
CA ILE A 161 6.51 0.91 6.16
C ILE A 161 6.27 0.76 7.68
N PRO A 162 5.72 1.77 8.39
CA PRO A 162 5.36 1.61 9.80
C PRO A 162 4.36 0.49 10.06
N ALA A 163 3.32 0.33 9.24
CA ALA A 163 2.33 -0.73 9.38
C ALA A 163 2.97 -2.13 9.26
N ILE A 164 3.81 -2.35 8.25
CA ILE A 164 4.55 -3.61 8.06
C ILE A 164 5.45 -3.88 9.26
N LYS A 165 6.20 -2.88 9.73
CA LYS A 165 7.08 -3.03 10.90
C LYS A 165 6.32 -3.37 12.17
N ALA A 166 5.15 -2.78 12.38
CA ALA A 166 4.30 -3.05 13.54
C ALA A 166 3.80 -4.51 13.52
N LEU A 167 3.26 -4.97 12.39
CA LEU A 167 2.81 -6.37 12.25
C LEU A 167 3.99 -7.35 12.36
N HIS A 168 5.12 -7.05 11.72
CA HIS A 168 6.34 -7.85 11.82
C HIS A 168 6.78 -8.00 13.28
N THR A 169 6.82 -6.90 14.04
CA THR A 169 7.23 -6.91 15.45
C THR A 169 6.30 -7.78 16.29
N THR A 170 4.98 -7.65 16.11
CA THR A 170 3.99 -8.51 16.78
C THR A 170 4.23 -9.98 16.49
N LEU A 171 4.30 -10.34 15.20
CA LEU A 171 4.48 -11.74 14.79
C LEU A 171 5.85 -12.28 15.22
N TYR A 172 6.89 -11.45 15.23
CA TYR A 172 8.21 -11.82 15.74
C TYR A 172 8.14 -12.17 17.22
N HIS A 173 7.50 -11.34 18.06
CA HIS A 173 7.32 -11.67 19.46
C HIS A 173 6.48 -12.93 19.67
N LYS A 174 5.43 -13.15 18.88
CA LYS A 174 4.66 -14.40 18.90
C LYS A 174 5.53 -15.61 18.52
N SER A 175 6.39 -15.48 17.51
CA SER A 175 7.32 -16.55 17.12
C SER A 175 8.24 -16.95 18.27
N LYS A 176 8.71 -15.97 19.05
CA LYS A 176 9.57 -16.22 20.23
C LYS A 176 8.79 -16.80 21.40
N ALA A 177 7.57 -16.30 21.64
CA ALA A 177 6.70 -16.82 22.70
C ALA A 177 6.26 -18.27 22.45
N PHE A 178 6.12 -18.68 21.18
CA PHE A 178 5.64 -20.00 20.81
C PHE A 178 6.75 -20.95 20.32
N LYS A 179 8.01 -20.59 20.57
CA LYS A 179 9.18 -21.34 20.09
C LYS A 179 9.24 -22.79 20.61
N ASP A 180 8.66 -23.07 21.77
CA ASP A 180 8.70 -24.38 22.42
C ASP A 180 7.42 -25.21 22.19
N ILE A 181 6.45 -24.68 21.43
CA ILE A 181 5.17 -25.35 21.17
C ILE A 181 5.30 -26.20 19.91
N VAL A 182 5.56 -27.50 20.08
CA VAL A 182 5.62 -28.46 18.96
C VAL A 182 4.22 -28.74 18.44
N LYS A 183 4.05 -28.66 17.12
CA LYS A 183 2.81 -28.96 16.40
C LYS A 183 3.09 -29.84 15.19
N ILE A 184 2.03 -30.41 14.62
CA ILE A 184 2.15 -31.15 13.37
C ILE A 184 2.28 -30.19 12.18
N GLY A 185 3.24 -30.45 11.30
CA GLY A 185 3.35 -29.76 10.02
C GLY A 185 2.28 -30.25 9.05
N ARG A 186 1.95 -29.43 8.05
CA ARG A 186 1.08 -29.83 6.95
C ARG A 186 1.67 -29.43 5.61
N THR A 187 1.82 -30.42 4.74
CA THR A 187 2.21 -30.23 3.34
C THR A 187 1.15 -30.87 2.46
N HIS A 188 0.70 -30.18 1.41
CA HIS A 188 -0.47 -30.62 0.61
C HIS A 188 -1.75 -30.82 1.44
N LEU A 189 -1.87 -30.09 2.56
CA LEU A 189 -2.92 -30.22 3.58
C LEU A 189 -2.96 -31.58 4.31
N GLN A 190 -2.02 -32.48 4.04
CA GLN A 190 -1.84 -33.74 4.76
C GLN A 190 -0.90 -33.55 5.95
N ASP A 191 -1.04 -34.39 6.95
CA ASP A 191 -0.09 -34.51 8.06
C ASP A 191 1.34 -34.68 7.55
N ALA A 192 2.29 -34.01 8.18
CA ALA A 192 3.72 -34.05 7.88
C ALA A 192 4.56 -34.18 9.16
N THR A 193 5.86 -33.94 9.10
CA THR A 193 6.71 -33.96 10.30
C THR A 193 6.46 -32.77 11.23
N PRO A 194 6.82 -32.86 12.52
CA PRO A 194 6.65 -31.77 13.46
C PRO A 194 7.50 -30.53 13.14
N LEU A 195 6.99 -29.38 13.55
CA LEU A 195 7.71 -28.11 13.67
C LEU A 195 7.15 -27.37 14.88
N THR A 196 7.82 -26.32 15.35
CA THR A 196 7.24 -25.48 16.41
C THR A 196 6.31 -24.42 15.81
N LEU A 197 5.29 -24.03 16.55
CA LEU A 197 4.44 -22.89 16.18
C LEU A 197 5.29 -21.62 16.02
N GLY A 198 6.35 -21.48 16.82
CA GLY A 198 7.35 -20.43 16.64
C GLY A 198 8.05 -20.48 15.29
N GLN A 199 8.49 -21.65 14.83
CA GLN A 199 9.09 -21.84 13.50
C GLN A 199 8.09 -21.50 12.39
N GLU A 200 6.83 -21.91 12.49
CA GLU A 200 5.78 -21.57 11.51
C GLU A 200 5.61 -20.04 11.38
N ILE A 201 5.44 -19.35 12.51
CA ILE A 201 5.29 -17.88 12.54
C ILE A 201 6.58 -17.19 12.08
N SER A 202 7.76 -17.77 12.33
CA SER A 202 9.02 -17.21 11.85
C SER A 202 9.06 -17.09 10.32
N GLY A 203 8.43 -18.02 9.60
CA GLY A 203 8.22 -17.93 8.16
C GLY A 203 7.40 -16.69 7.76
N TRP A 204 6.32 -16.40 8.49
CA TRP A 204 5.51 -15.19 8.27
C TRP A 204 6.33 -13.91 8.51
N THR A 205 7.14 -13.88 9.57
CA THR A 205 8.01 -12.73 9.86
C THR A 205 9.05 -12.50 8.76
N SER A 206 9.66 -13.57 8.25
CA SER A 206 10.62 -13.50 7.14
C SER A 206 9.96 -12.96 5.87
N MET A 207 8.73 -13.38 5.55
CA MET A 207 7.98 -12.84 4.41
C MET A 207 7.78 -11.32 4.51
N LEU A 208 7.40 -10.81 5.68
CA LEU A 208 7.23 -9.36 5.91
C LEU A 208 8.57 -8.62 5.81
N GLN A 209 9.64 -9.19 6.36
CA GLN A 209 10.97 -8.59 6.32
C GLN A 209 11.52 -8.47 4.88
N HIS A 210 11.37 -9.51 4.06
CA HIS A 210 11.79 -9.45 2.65
C HIS A 210 10.98 -8.43 1.85
N ASN A 211 9.65 -8.39 2.04
CA ASN A 211 8.82 -7.40 1.36
C ASN A 211 9.15 -5.97 1.79
N LEU A 212 9.48 -5.74 3.06
CA LEU A 212 9.96 -4.43 3.51
C LEU A 212 11.22 -3.99 2.74
N VAL A 213 12.16 -4.91 2.52
CA VAL A 213 13.37 -4.63 1.72
C VAL A 213 13.02 -4.33 0.26
N HIS A 214 12.12 -5.11 -0.36
CA HIS A 214 11.69 -4.87 -1.75
C HIS A 214 11.06 -3.48 -1.91
N ILE A 215 10.18 -3.09 -0.99
CA ILE A 215 9.54 -1.77 -1.00
C ILE A 215 10.56 -0.67 -0.76
N GLN A 216 11.51 -0.85 0.16
CA GLN A 216 12.57 0.15 0.38
C GLN A 216 13.46 0.33 -0.86
N LYS A 217 13.71 -0.74 -1.61
CA LYS A 217 14.50 -0.71 -2.85
C LYS A 217 13.78 -0.03 -4.02
N SER A 218 12.45 0.12 -4.00
CA SER A 218 11.72 0.85 -5.04
C SER A 218 11.68 2.37 -4.81
N ILE A 219 11.93 2.83 -3.58
CA ILE A 219 11.90 4.26 -3.22
C ILE A 219 12.88 5.13 -4.01
N PRO A 220 14.14 4.73 -4.30
CA PRO A 220 15.08 5.58 -5.03
C PRO A 220 14.54 6.09 -6.37
N HIS A 221 14.03 5.19 -7.23
CA HIS A 221 13.47 5.57 -8.53
C HIS A 221 12.19 6.41 -8.38
N LEU A 222 11.32 6.09 -7.41
CA LEU A 222 10.18 6.95 -7.06
C LEU A 222 10.59 8.34 -6.53
N SER A 223 11.83 8.51 -6.06
CA SER A 223 12.30 9.78 -5.51
C SER A 223 12.88 10.71 -6.58
N GLU A 224 12.87 10.30 -7.84
CA GLU A 224 13.27 11.10 -8.99
C GLU A 224 12.07 11.95 -9.46
N LEU A 225 12.24 13.27 -9.48
CA LEU A 225 11.17 14.22 -9.79
C LEU A 225 11.28 14.79 -11.20
N ALA A 226 10.14 14.81 -11.90
CA ALA A 226 10.03 15.32 -13.28
C ALA A 226 10.13 16.84 -13.39
N ILE A 227 9.95 17.58 -12.28
CA ILE A 227 9.89 19.04 -12.26
C ILE A 227 11.07 19.70 -12.99
N GLY A 228 10.76 20.70 -13.82
CA GLY A 228 11.70 21.36 -14.72
C GLY A 228 11.83 20.67 -16.09
N GLY A 229 11.14 19.55 -16.32
CA GLY A 229 10.99 18.95 -17.64
C GLY A 229 10.06 19.77 -18.56
N THR A 230 9.15 20.57 -18.00
CA THR A 230 8.17 21.39 -18.71
C THR A 230 7.28 20.57 -19.66
N ALA A 231 7.08 20.99 -20.91
CA ALA A 231 6.12 20.36 -21.81
C ALA A 231 6.53 18.95 -22.27
N VAL A 232 7.79 18.79 -22.69
CA VAL A 232 8.28 17.57 -23.38
C VAL A 232 9.61 17.05 -22.83
N GLY A 233 10.14 17.65 -21.77
CA GLY A 233 11.37 17.20 -21.09
C GLY A 233 12.59 18.09 -21.35
N ASN A 234 12.52 19.03 -22.29
CA ASN A 234 13.63 19.91 -22.67
C ASN A 234 13.81 21.14 -21.78
N GLY A 235 12.92 21.38 -20.81
CA GLY A 235 12.99 22.52 -19.90
C GLY A 235 12.69 23.89 -20.54
N LEU A 236 12.03 23.93 -21.70
CA LEU A 236 11.66 25.19 -22.35
C LEU A 236 10.80 26.06 -21.42
N ASN A 237 11.17 27.34 -21.29
CA ASN A 237 10.54 28.33 -20.40
C ASN A 237 10.75 28.09 -18.89
N ALA A 238 11.66 27.19 -18.50
CA ALA A 238 12.16 27.10 -17.13
C ALA A 238 13.55 27.73 -17.02
N HIS A 239 13.83 28.38 -15.89
CA HIS A 239 15.19 28.86 -15.60
C HIS A 239 16.15 27.67 -15.44
N PRO A 240 17.43 27.75 -15.86
CA PRO A 240 18.38 26.63 -15.76
C PRO A 240 18.53 26.05 -14.34
N GLU A 241 18.41 26.88 -13.31
CA GLU A 241 18.49 26.46 -11.91
C GLU A 241 17.16 25.94 -11.32
N TYR A 242 16.04 26.10 -12.04
CA TYR A 242 14.69 25.85 -11.52
C TYR A 242 14.53 24.44 -10.98
N ALA A 243 14.91 23.43 -11.76
CA ALA A 243 14.75 22.02 -11.39
C ALA A 243 15.48 21.66 -10.09
N CYS A 244 16.74 22.11 -9.94
CA CYS A 244 17.54 21.83 -8.76
C CYS A 244 17.01 22.56 -7.52
N ARG A 245 16.64 23.84 -7.66
CA ARG A 245 16.06 24.64 -6.56
C ARG A 245 14.71 24.09 -6.10
N MET A 246 13.87 23.66 -7.05
CA MET A 246 12.59 23.00 -6.76
C MET A 246 12.75 21.75 -5.91
N VAL A 247 13.64 20.85 -6.32
CA VAL A 247 13.91 19.61 -5.58
C VAL A 247 14.44 19.93 -4.18
N ASN A 248 15.36 20.89 -4.05
CA ASN A 248 15.91 21.29 -2.75
C ASN A 248 14.82 21.85 -1.82
N GLU A 249 13.92 22.68 -2.33
CA GLU A 249 12.80 23.20 -1.54
C GLU A 249 11.82 22.09 -1.14
N ILE A 250 11.48 21.18 -2.06
CA ILE A 250 10.63 20.01 -1.75
C ILE A 250 11.27 19.13 -0.68
N VAL A 251 12.58 18.88 -0.74
CA VAL A 251 13.33 18.16 0.29
C VAL A 251 13.27 18.90 1.63
N ALA A 252 13.44 20.22 1.63
CA ALA A 252 13.39 21.04 2.83
C ALA A 252 12.01 20.99 3.51
N LEU A 253 10.92 20.99 2.73
CA LEU A 253 9.54 20.93 3.21
C LEU A 253 9.15 19.54 3.70
N THR A 254 9.53 18.50 2.96
CA THR A 254 9.09 17.12 3.24
C THR A 254 10.02 16.37 4.20
N LYS A 255 11.23 16.88 4.45
CA LYS A 255 12.33 16.19 5.13
C LYS A 255 12.60 14.81 4.53
N THR A 256 12.35 14.68 3.23
CA THR A 256 12.46 13.42 2.48
C THR A 256 13.41 13.63 1.32
N LYS A 257 14.35 12.69 1.13
CA LYS A 257 15.30 12.74 0.02
C LYS A 257 14.57 12.55 -1.31
N PHE A 258 14.60 13.58 -2.15
CA PHE A 258 14.21 13.59 -3.55
C PHE A 258 15.39 14.10 -4.37
N VAL A 259 15.44 13.71 -5.64
CA VAL A 259 16.43 14.17 -6.60
C VAL A 259 15.74 14.61 -7.89
N THR A 260 16.41 15.44 -8.69
CA THR A 260 15.92 15.72 -10.04
C THR A 260 16.07 14.46 -10.88
N ALA A 261 15.07 14.11 -11.69
CA ALA A 261 15.18 12.95 -12.56
C ALA A 261 16.36 13.15 -13.53
N PRO A 262 17.29 12.18 -13.65
CA PRO A 262 18.46 12.30 -14.50
C PRO A 262 18.06 12.42 -15.98
N ASN A 263 16.93 11.82 -16.36
CA ASN A 263 16.35 11.95 -17.69
C ASN A 263 14.89 12.45 -17.58
N LYS A 264 14.63 13.66 -18.07
CA LYS A 264 13.27 14.24 -18.04
C LYS A 264 12.34 13.63 -19.08
N PHE A 265 12.86 13.16 -20.20
CA PHE A 265 12.05 12.52 -21.24
C PHE A 265 11.44 11.22 -20.72
N GLU A 266 12.22 10.40 -20.03
CA GLU A 266 11.72 9.17 -19.38
C GLU A 266 10.65 9.50 -18.32
N ALA A 267 10.94 10.44 -17.43
CA ALA A 267 10.01 10.83 -16.35
C ALA A 267 8.65 11.33 -16.87
N LEU A 268 8.61 11.87 -18.09
CA LEU A 268 7.40 12.32 -18.78
C LEU A 268 6.75 11.23 -19.66
N ALA A 269 7.54 10.42 -20.34
CA ALA A 269 7.06 9.43 -21.30
C ALA A 269 6.56 8.13 -20.65
N THR A 270 6.96 7.82 -19.40
CA THR A 270 6.66 6.54 -18.73
C THR A 270 6.00 6.73 -17.35
N CYS A 271 5.64 5.60 -16.73
CA CYS A 271 5.30 5.49 -15.31
C CYS A 271 6.13 4.39 -14.62
N ASP A 272 7.35 4.10 -15.09
CA ASP A 272 8.09 2.87 -14.76
C ASP A 272 8.44 2.76 -13.28
N ALA A 273 8.79 3.89 -12.63
CA ALA A 273 9.02 3.94 -11.19
C ALA A 273 7.81 3.44 -10.38
N ILE A 274 6.60 3.82 -10.80
CA ILE A 274 5.35 3.42 -10.15
C ILE A 274 5.01 1.97 -10.48
N VAL A 275 5.17 1.53 -11.72
CA VAL A 275 4.96 0.13 -12.13
C VAL A 275 5.85 -0.79 -11.29
N HIS A 276 7.14 -0.47 -11.19
CA HIS A 276 8.09 -1.24 -10.39
C HIS A 276 7.72 -1.25 -8.89
N ALA A 277 7.40 -0.08 -8.33
CA ALA A 277 7.03 0.03 -6.92
C ALA A 277 5.75 -0.76 -6.60
N HIS A 278 4.74 -0.73 -7.48
CA HIS A 278 3.52 -1.48 -7.29
C HIS A 278 3.74 -3.00 -7.39
N GLY A 279 4.69 -3.45 -8.23
CA GLY A 279 5.12 -4.85 -8.25
C GLY A 279 5.62 -5.35 -6.88
N ALA A 280 6.31 -4.51 -6.10
CA ALA A 280 6.68 -4.82 -4.72
C ALA A 280 5.47 -4.91 -3.78
N LEU A 281 4.43 -4.09 -4.00
CA LEU A 281 3.17 -4.16 -3.26
C LEU A 281 2.39 -5.45 -3.58
N LYS A 282 2.40 -5.90 -4.84
CA LYS A 282 1.82 -7.20 -5.22
C LYS A 282 2.51 -8.36 -4.48
N SER A 283 3.85 -8.33 -4.37
CA SER A 283 4.60 -9.32 -3.59
C SER A 283 4.19 -9.31 -2.11
N LEU A 284 4.00 -8.12 -1.52
CA LEU A 284 3.49 -8.00 -0.16
C LEU A 284 2.06 -8.58 -0.03
N SER A 285 1.17 -8.31 -0.99
CA SER A 285 -0.18 -8.89 -1.02
C SER A 285 -0.17 -10.42 -1.08
N ALA A 286 0.73 -11.02 -1.85
CA ALA A 286 0.89 -12.48 -1.87
C ALA A 286 1.29 -13.03 -0.50
N ALA A 287 2.23 -12.38 0.18
CA ALA A 287 2.64 -12.74 1.54
C ALA A 287 1.49 -12.59 2.56
N LEU A 288 0.79 -11.45 2.56
CA LEU A 288 -0.32 -11.18 3.46
C LEU A 288 -1.51 -12.12 3.23
N MET A 289 -1.76 -12.49 1.97
CA MET A 289 -2.74 -13.50 1.60
C MET A 289 -2.39 -14.85 2.24
N LYS A 290 -1.12 -15.29 2.14
CA LYS A 290 -0.67 -16.54 2.77
C LYS A 290 -0.81 -16.49 4.29
N ILE A 291 -0.30 -15.43 4.92
CA ILE A 291 -0.35 -15.26 6.39
C ILE A 291 -1.79 -15.26 6.88
N SER A 292 -2.68 -14.48 6.26
CA SER A 292 -4.10 -14.41 6.65
C SER A 292 -4.82 -15.74 6.43
N ASN A 293 -4.48 -16.47 5.36
CA ASN A 293 -5.01 -17.81 5.10
C ASN A 293 -4.58 -18.81 6.18
N ASP A 294 -3.30 -18.85 6.53
CA ASP A 294 -2.82 -19.73 7.59
C ASP A 294 -3.54 -19.44 8.91
N ILE A 295 -3.61 -18.16 9.32
CA ILE A 295 -4.27 -17.77 10.58
C ILE A 295 -5.72 -18.26 10.60
N ARG A 296 -6.51 -17.99 9.54
CA ARG A 296 -7.93 -18.40 9.52
C ARG A 296 -8.13 -19.92 9.46
N TRP A 297 -7.22 -20.66 8.82
CA TRP A 297 -7.28 -22.12 8.78
C TRP A 297 -6.89 -22.72 10.12
N LEU A 298 -5.80 -22.25 10.74
CA LEU A 298 -5.37 -22.69 12.06
C LEU A 298 -6.39 -22.35 13.15
N SER A 299 -7.18 -21.28 12.97
CA SER A 299 -8.28 -20.91 13.87
C SER A 299 -9.65 -21.49 13.49
N SER A 300 -9.72 -22.35 12.47
CA SER A 300 -10.99 -22.96 12.05
C SER A 300 -11.55 -23.89 13.14
N GLY A 301 -12.84 -23.75 13.48
CA GLY A 301 -13.42 -24.49 14.59
C GLY A 301 -14.77 -23.92 15.05
N PRO A 302 -15.13 -24.05 16.35
CA PRO A 302 -14.25 -24.45 17.46
C PRO A 302 -14.07 -25.98 17.62
N ARG A 303 -14.86 -26.80 16.91
CA ARG A 303 -14.83 -28.27 17.08
C ARG A 303 -14.58 -29.06 15.79
N CYS A 304 -15.05 -28.54 14.65
CA CYS A 304 -15.08 -29.27 13.38
C CYS A 304 -14.00 -28.80 12.38
N GLY A 305 -12.89 -28.27 12.89
CA GLY A 305 -11.78 -27.74 12.09
C GLY A 305 -10.41 -28.11 12.65
N ILE A 306 -9.38 -27.34 12.28
CA ILE A 306 -8.01 -27.52 12.79
C ILE A 306 -7.95 -27.08 14.25
N GLY A 307 -8.25 -25.81 14.53
CA GLY A 307 -8.40 -25.28 15.90
C GLY A 307 -7.11 -25.23 16.72
N GLU A 308 -5.95 -25.13 16.08
CA GLU A 308 -4.64 -25.06 16.74
C GLU A 308 -4.38 -23.69 17.38
N ILE A 309 -5.00 -22.62 16.89
CA ILE A 309 -4.91 -21.29 17.49
C ILE A 309 -6.29 -20.69 17.73
N ASN A 310 -6.38 -19.81 18.71
CA ASN A 310 -7.52 -18.95 18.96
C ASN A 310 -7.17 -17.52 18.53
N ILE A 311 -8.17 -16.82 17.98
CA ILE A 311 -8.10 -15.41 17.61
C ILE A 311 -9.18 -14.63 18.38
N PRO A 312 -9.03 -13.30 18.58
CA PRO A 312 -10.04 -12.49 19.25
C PRO A 312 -11.40 -12.52 18.54
N GLY A 313 -12.48 -12.62 19.32
CA GLY A 313 -13.84 -12.39 18.83
C GLY A 313 -14.24 -10.93 19.00
N ASN A 314 -14.20 -10.17 17.90
CA ASN A 314 -14.42 -8.72 17.93
C ASN A 314 -15.90 -8.33 17.67
N GLU A 315 -16.67 -9.22 17.04
CA GLU A 315 -18.09 -9.00 16.73
C GLU A 315 -18.88 -10.32 16.70
N PRO A 316 -20.21 -10.29 16.84
CA PRO A 316 -21.06 -11.46 16.61
C PRO A 316 -20.90 -11.98 15.17
N GLY A 317 -20.41 -13.22 15.03
CA GLY A 317 -20.09 -13.81 13.72
C GLY A 317 -21.28 -14.35 12.93
N SER A 318 -22.51 -14.27 13.47
CA SER A 318 -23.71 -14.73 12.78
C SER A 318 -24.96 -14.10 13.38
N SER A 319 -25.90 -13.72 12.52
CA SER A 319 -27.23 -13.27 12.92
C SER A 319 -28.09 -14.39 13.51
N ILE A 320 -27.79 -15.67 13.23
CA ILE A 320 -28.62 -16.82 13.62
C ILE A 320 -27.91 -17.81 14.56
N MET A 321 -26.58 -17.75 14.68
CA MET A 321 -25.79 -18.66 15.52
C MET A 321 -25.14 -17.91 16.67
N PRO A 322 -25.81 -17.76 17.83
CA PRO A 322 -25.22 -17.16 19.02
C PRO A 322 -23.89 -17.83 19.39
N GLY A 323 -22.87 -17.03 19.70
CA GLY A 323 -21.54 -17.51 20.10
C GLY A 323 -20.60 -17.87 18.94
N LYS A 324 -21.04 -17.83 17.68
CA LYS A 324 -20.13 -17.99 16.53
C LYS A 324 -19.23 -16.76 16.39
N THR A 325 -17.93 -17.01 16.23
CA THR A 325 -16.91 -15.98 15.92
C THR A 325 -16.26 -16.31 14.57
N ASN A 326 -16.11 -15.32 13.70
CA ASN A 326 -15.49 -15.49 12.37
C ASN A 326 -14.11 -14.79 12.33
N PRO A 327 -13.18 -15.22 11.45
CA PRO A 327 -11.88 -14.58 11.25
C PRO A 327 -11.97 -13.34 10.34
N THR A 328 -12.85 -12.38 10.65
CA THR A 328 -13.21 -11.24 9.79
C THR A 328 -12.04 -10.34 9.40
N GLN A 329 -11.06 -10.17 10.30
CA GLN A 329 -9.83 -9.44 9.99
C GLN A 329 -9.00 -10.12 8.89
N CYS A 330 -8.95 -11.47 8.90
CA CYS A 330 -8.29 -12.22 7.85
C CYS A 330 -9.07 -12.11 6.54
N GLU A 331 -10.40 -12.17 6.59
CA GLU A 331 -11.27 -12.00 5.42
C GLU A 331 -11.04 -10.63 4.76
N ALA A 332 -11.07 -9.54 5.54
CA ALA A 332 -10.81 -8.19 5.06
C ALA A 332 -9.43 -8.06 4.39
N VAL A 333 -8.37 -8.57 5.01
CA VAL A 333 -7.02 -8.53 4.41
C VAL A 333 -6.94 -9.35 3.13
N THR A 334 -7.58 -10.51 3.06
CA THR A 334 -7.59 -11.31 1.82
C THR A 334 -8.34 -10.59 0.68
N MET A 335 -9.44 -9.89 0.95
CA MET A 335 -10.11 -9.05 -0.05
C MET A 335 -9.23 -7.88 -0.51
N ILE A 336 -8.55 -7.22 0.43
CA ILE A 336 -7.57 -6.16 0.12
C ILE A 336 -6.46 -6.68 -0.79
N CYS A 337 -5.92 -7.87 -0.51
CA CYS A 337 -4.89 -8.48 -1.34
C CYS A 337 -5.38 -8.72 -2.77
N CYS A 338 -6.63 -9.19 -2.96
CA CYS A 338 -7.24 -9.32 -4.28
C CYS A 338 -7.34 -7.96 -5.00
N GLN A 339 -7.81 -6.92 -4.30
CA GLN A 339 -7.94 -5.58 -4.88
C GLN A 339 -6.58 -5.03 -5.33
N VAL A 340 -5.54 -5.17 -4.51
CA VAL A 340 -4.17 -4.74 -4.87
C VAL A 340 -3.67 -5.48 -6.11
N ILE A 341 -3.93 -6.78 -6.24
CA ILE A 341 -3.55 -7.54 -7.44
C ILE A 341 -4.31 -7.04 -8.67
N GLY A 342 -5.60 -6.71 -8.54
CA GLY A 342 -6.37 -6.08 -9.62
C GLY A 342 -5.81 -4.71 -10.03
N ASN A 343 -5.48 -3.87 -9.04
CA ASN A 343 -4.85 -2.57 -9.24
C ASN A 343 -3.49 -2.71 -9.95
N ASP A 344 -2.72 -3.77 -9.66
CA ASP A 344 -1.45 -4.06 -10.33
C ASP A 344 -1.65 -4.25 -11.83
N VAL A 345 -2.68 -5.00 -12.25
CA VAL A 345 -2.99 -5.20 -13.66
C VAL A 345 -3.29 -3.87 -14.35
N ALA A 346 -4.14 -3.04 -13.75
CA ALA A 346 -4.48 -1.73 -14.29
C ALA A 346 -3.24 -0.83 -14.44
N ILE A 347 -2.37 -0.79 -13.42
CA ILE A 347 -1.13 0.00 -13.43
C ILE A 347 -0.16 -0.50 -14.51
N ASN A 348 0.02 -1.81 -14.67
CA ASN A 348 0.90 -2.36 -15.71
C ASN A 348 0.40 -1.97 -17.11
N ILE A 349 -0.91 -2.06 -17.37
CA ILE A 349 -1.50 -1.64 -18.65
C ILE A 349 -1.30 -0.14 -18.86
N GLY A 350 -1.59 0.69 -17.85
CA GLY A 350 -1.40 2.15 -17.94
C GLY A 350 0.06 2.55 -18.15
N GLY A 351 0.99 1.87 -17.48
CA GLY A 351 2.43 2.07 -17.64
C GLY A 351 2.91 1.77 -19.06
N ALA A 352 2.42 0.67 -19.66
CA ALA A 352 2.75 0.27 -21.02
C ALA A 352 2.10 1.13 -22.11
N SER A 353 1.16 2.02 -21.76
CA SER A 353 0.35 2.79 -22.71
C SER A 353 0.92 4.19 -23.00
N GLY A 354 2.22 4.40 -22.82
CA GLY A 354 2.89 5.66 -23.17
C GLY A 354 3.03 5.85 -24.69
N ASN A 355 2.92 7.09 -25.18
CA ASN A 355 3.16 7.42 -26.59
C ASN A 355 4.08 8.64 -26.70
N PHE A 356 5.21 8.47 -27.37
CA PHE A 356 6.19 9.53 -27.59
C PHE A 356 6.59 10.21 -26.27
N GLU A 357 6.47 11.54 -26.15
CA GLU A 357 6.99 12.31 -25.01
C GLU A 357 6.11 12.28 -23.75
N LEU A 358 4.92 11.65 -23.77
CA LEU A 358 4.00 11.69 -22.63
C LEU A 358 3.19 10.40 -22.43
N ASN A 359 3.23 9.85 -21.21
CA ASN A 359 2.22 8.90 -20.76
C ASN A 359 0.97 9.64 -20.26
N VAL A 360 -0.18 9.33 -20.85
CA VAL A 360 -1.49 9.95 -20.55
C VAL A 360 -2.44 9.02 -19.77
N TYR A 361 -1.91 8.10 -18.97
CA TYR A 361 -2.68 7.25 -18.05
C TYR A 361 -2.45 7.65 -16.58
N ARG A 362 -1.88 8.83 -16.34
CA ARG A 362 -1.34 9.25 -15.04
C ARG A 362 -2.37 9.28 -13.92
N PRO A 363 -3.58 9.88 -14.07
CA PRO A 363 -4.59 9.85 -13.02
C PRO A 363 -4.97 8.45 -12.55
N MET A 364 -5.20 7.54 -13.49
CA MET A 364 -5.56 6.15 -13.17
C MET A 364 -4.41 5.42 -12.47
N VAL A 365 -3.18 5.59 -12.96
CA VAL A 365 -1.99 4.95 -12.38
C VAL A 365 -1.77 5.38 -10.93
N ILE A 366 -1.79 6.69 -10.65
CA ILE A 366 -1.57 7.18 -9.29
C ILE A 366 -2.75 6.88 -8.37
N TYR A 367 -3.98 6.93 -8.87
CA TYR A 367 -5.16 6.56 -8.10
C TYR A 367 -5.06 5.12 -7.57
N ASN A 368 -4.74 4.17 -8.45
CA ASN A 368 -4.59 2.76 -8.08
C ASN A 368 -3.43 2.55 -7.09
N LEU A 369 -2.28 3.23 -7.29
CA LEU A 369 -1.15 3.13 -6.37
C LEU A 369 -1.54 3.65 -4.96
N LEU A 370 -2.12 4.84 -4.87
CA LEU A 370 -2.49 5.46 -3.59
C LEU A 370 -3.62 4.68 -2.91
N GLN A 371 -4.58 4.15 -3.67
CA GLN A 371 -5.60 3.25 -3.12
C GLN A 371 -4.94 2.01 -2.51
N SER A 372 -4.07 1.31 -3.25
CA SER A 372 -3.35 0.13 -2.77
C SER A 372 -2.55 0.42 -1.50
N LEU A 373 -1.81 1.54 -1.46
CA LEU A 373 -1.03 1.95 -0.28
C LEU A 373 -1.92 2.17 0.94
N ARG A 374 -3.08 2.83 0.77
CA ARG A 374 -4.02 3.11 1.86
C ARG A 374 -4.66 1.84 2.40
N ILE A 375 -5.27 1.03 1.52
CA ILE A 375 -5.95 -0.19 1.96
C ILE A 375 -4.98 -1.23 2.55
N LEU A 376 -3.74 -1.32 2.05
CA LEU A 376 -2.71 -2.17 2.66
C LEU A 376 -2.32 -1.65 4.04
N SER A 377 -2.02 -0.36 4.17
CA SER A 377 -1.60 0.22 5.46
C SER A 377 -2.68 0.03 6.52
N ASP A 378 -3.93 0.34 6.19
CA ASP A 378 -5.07 0.24 7.10
C ASP A 378 -5.39 -1.24 7.43
N GLY A 379 -5.41 -2.11 6.42
CA GLY A 379 -5.64 -3.54 6.58
C GLY A 379 -4.57 -4.22 7.45
N ILE A 380 -3.29 -3.89 7.25
CA ILE A 380 -2.18 -4.42 8.06
C ILE A 380 -2.31 -3.94 9.52
N ASN A 381 -2.60 -2.66 9.73
CA ASN A 381 -2.78 -2.12 11.09
C ASN A 381 -3.99 -2.75 11.79
N SER A 382 -5.09 -2.93 11.07
CA SER A 382 -6.31 -3.57 11.59
C SER A 382 -6.07 -5.03 11.94
N LEU A 383 -5.46 -5.81 11.03
CA LEU A 383 -5.07 -7.20 11.28
C LEU A 383 -4.15 -7.31 12.50
N ASN A 384 -3.17 -6.42 12.61
CA ASN A 384 -2.25 -6.42 13.74
C ASN A 384 -3.00 -6.21 15.06
N ARG A 385 -3.80 -5.13 15.13
CA ARG A 385 -4.48 -4.70 16.35
C ARG A 385 -5.58 -5.66 16.80
N HIS A 386 -6.38 -6.14 15.86
CA HIS A 386 -7.63 -6.85 16.14
C HIS A 386 -7.53 -8.37 15.91
N CYS A 387 -6.38 -8.88 15.48
CA CYS A 387 -6.15 -10.32 15.30
C CYS A 387 -4.77 -10.75 15.81
N ALA A 388 -3.68 -10.29 15.18
CA ALA A 388 -2.34 -10.85 15.39
C ALA A 388 -1.85 -10.70 16.85
N LEU A 389 -2.11 -9.57 17.50
CA LEU A 389 -1.78 -9.35 18.92
C LEU A 389 -2.43 -10.39 19.83
N GLY A 390 -3.66 -10.78 19.52
CA GLY A 390 -4.49 -11.67 20.34
C GLY A 390 -4.36 -13.16 20.02
N ILE A 391 -3.51 -13.57 19.06
CA ILE A 391 -3.29 -14.99 18.75
C ILE A 391 -2.84 -15.74 20.00
N GLN A 392 -3.53 -16.82 20.36
CA GLN A 392 -3.17 -17.72 21.45
C GLN A 392 -3.17 -19.19 20.97
N PRO A 393 -2.19 -20.01 21.35
CA PRO A 393 -2.17 -21.43 21.03
C PRO A 393 -3.25 -22.19 21.81
N ASN A 394 -3.89 -23.16 21.15
CA ASN A 394 -4.71 -24.16 21.82
C ASN A 394 -3.85 -25.39 22.13
N HIS A 395 -3.14 -25.35 23.26
CA HIS A 395 -2.18 -26.38 23.66
C HIS A 395 -2.77 -27.80 23.65
N HIS A 396 -4.00 -27.97 24.13
CA HIS A 396 -4.65 -29.27 24.15
C HIS A 396 -4.90 -29.80 22.74
N ARG A 397 -5.44 -28.96 21.84
CA ARG A 397 -5.70 -29.35 20.45
C ARG A 397 -4.41 -29.63 19.68
N ILE A 398 -3.39 -28.80 19.87
CA ILE A 398 -2.07 -29.00 19.24
C ILE A 398 -1.47 -30.34 19.67
N SER A 399 -1.43 -30.62 20.98
CA SER A 399 -0.85 -31.87 21.50
C SER A 399 -1.61 -33.08 20.99
N LYS A 400 -2.95 -33.02 21.00
CA LYS A 400 -3.80 -34.09 20.46
C LYS A 400 -3.48 -34.40 18.99
N LEU A 401 -3.40 -33.37 18.13
CA LEU A 401 -3.11 -33.55 16.71
C LEU A 401 -1.68 -34.08 16.45
N LEU A 402 -0.73 -33.71 17.31
CA LEU A 402 0.63 -34.22 17.24
C LEU A 402 0.67 -35.72 17.58
N ASP A 403 -0.02 -36.13 18.65
CA ASP A 403 -0.06 -37.52 19.13
C ASP A 403 -0.83 -38.45 18.18
N GLU A 404 -1.86 -37.93 17.50
CA GLU A 404 -2.66 -38.67 16.52
C GLU A 404 -1.94 -38.89 15.18
N SER A 405 -0.85 -38.15 14.91
CA SER A 405 -0.24 -38.17 13.58
C SER A 405 0.65 -39.39 13.33
N LEU A 406 0.39 -40.05 12.20
CA LEU A 406 1.19 -41.19 11.74
C LEU A 406 2.56 -40.78 11.18
N MET A 407 2.82 -39.48 11.00
CA MET A 407 4.08 -38.99 10.41
C MET A 407 5.24 -38.94 11.41
N LEU A 408 4.98 -39.12 12.71
CA LEU A 408 6.05 -39.32 13.71
C LEU A 408 6.89 -40.57 13.43
N VAL A 409 6.37 -41.50 12.61
CA VAL A 409 7.08 -42.69 12.14
C VAL A 409 8.39 -42.37 11.42
N THR A 410 8.52 -41.15 10.86
CA THR A 410 9.73 -40.69 10.18
C THR A 410 10.97 -40.70 11.09
N ALA A 411 10.79 -40.51 12.40
CA ALA A 411 11.88 -40.65 13.38
C ALA A 411 12.49 -42.07 13.36
N LEU A 412 11.69 -43.09 13.11
CA LEU A 412 12.14 -44.49 13.06
C LEU A 412 12.98 -44.79 11.82
N SER A 413 12.85 -44.02 10.73
CA SER A 413 13.52 -44.33 9.46
C SER A 413 15.04 -44.36 9.57
N SER A 414 15.62 -43.55 10.45
CA SER A 414 17.07 -43.54 10.72
C SER A 414 17.55 -44.78 11.50
N HIS A 415 16.65 -45.48 12.18
CA HIS A 415 16.95 -46.64 13.04
C HIS A 415 16.61 -47.98 12.38
N ILE A 416 15.49 -48.05 11.65
CA ILE A 416 14.97 -49.30 11.08
C ILE A 416 14.80 -49.26 9.55
N GLY A 417 15.10 -48.14 8.90
CA GLY A 417 14.93 -47.93 7.46
C GLY A 417 13.51 -47.51 7.07
N TYR A 418 13.40 -46.95 5.85
CA TYR A 418 12.15 -46.42 5.31
C TYR A 418 11.06 -47.50 5.17
N ASP A 419 11.37 -48.65 4.58
CA ASP A 419 10.36 -49.68 4.29
C ASP A 419 9.69 -50.25 5.54
N LYS A 420 10.46 -50.45 6.62
CA LYS A 420 9.90 -50.89 7.90
C LYS A 420 9.04 -49.80 8.53
N SER A 421 9.48 -48.54 8.48
CA SER A 421 8.71 -47.39 8.95
C SER A 421 7.39 -47.23 8.18
N ALA A 422 7.42 -47.37 6.86
CA ALA A 422 6.24 -47.30 6.01
C ALA A 422 5.22 -48.40 6.37
N LYS A 423 5.69 -49.64 6.59
CA LYS A 423 4.82 -50.75 7.02
C LYS A 423 4.15 -50.47 8.37
N ILE A 424 4.86 -49.86 9.32
CA ILE A 424 4.29 -49.46 10.62
C ILE A 424 3.14 -48.47 10.42
N ALA A 425 3.36 -47.41 9.65
CA ALA A 425 2.32 -46.40 9.41
C ALA A 425 1.13 -46.96 8.63
N GLN A 426 1.37 -47.81 7.62
CA GLN A 426 0.30 -48.46 6.86
C GLN A 426 -0.56 -49.37 7.73
N LYS A 427 0.07 -50.18 8.60
CA LYS A 427 -0.65 -51.03 9.54
C LYS A 427 -1.43 -50.19 10.56
N ALA A 428 -0.80 -49.18 11.15
CA ALA A 428 -1.45 -48.27 12.10
C ALA A 428 -2.71 -47.64 11.51
N ASN A 429 -2.62 -47.11 10.29
CA ASN A 429 -3.75 -46.53 9.58
C ASN A 429 -4.85 -47.56 9.27
N LYS A 430 -4.48 -48.73 8.77
CA LYS A 430 -5.44 -49.78 8.38
C LYS A 430 -6.22 -50.34 9.57
N GLU A 431 -5.56 -50.45 10.72
CA GLU A 431 -6.10 -51.11 11.91
C GLU A 431 -6.58 -50.13 12.99
N GLY A 432 -6.39 -48.82 12.80
CA GLY A 432 -6.76 -47.80 13.78
C GLY A 432 -5.90 -47.83 15.04
N LEU A 433 -4.64 -48.26 14.92
CA LEU A 433 -3.68 -48.36 16.02
C LEU A 433 -2.81 -47.11 16.11
N THR A 434 -2.22 -46.87 17.27
CA THR A 434 -1.11 -45.92 17.40
C THR A 434 0.14 -46.45 16.67
N LEU A 435 1.06 -45.54 16.34
CA LEU A 435 2.35 -45.92 15.78
C LEU A 435 3.13 -46.86 16.70
N LYS A 436 3.09 -46.63 18.02
CA LYS A 436 3.78 -47.49 19.00
C LYS A 436 3.22 -48.91 18.96
N GLU A 437 1.90 -49.06 19.04
CA GLU A 437 1.25 -50.38 19.01
C GLU A 437 1.57 -51.14 17.72
N SER A 438 1.44 -50.46 16.56
CA SER A 438 1.77 -51.06 15.26
C SER A 438 3.25 -51.50 15.19
N ALA A 439 4.18 -50.66 15.67
CA ALA A 439 5.61 -50.91 15.62
C ALA A 439 6.05 -52.10 16.50
N VAL A 440 5.45 -52.21 17.69
CA VAL A 440 5.67 -53.32 18.63
C VAL A 440 5.05 -54.61 18.10
N GLN A 441 3.81 -54.57 17.60
CA GLN A 441 3.15 -55.77 17.05
C GLN A 441 3.86 -56.33 15.81
N LEU A 442 4.48 -55.48 14.99
CA LEU A 442 5.29 -55.91 13.84
C LEU A 442 6.66 -56.47 14.25
N GLY A 443 7.05 -56.33 15.53
CA GLY A 443 8.34 -56.77 16.04
C GLY A 443 9.53 -55.96 15.50
N PHE A 444 9.28 -54.77 14.93
CA PHE A 444 10.33 -53.94 14.35
C PHE A 444 11.05 -53.07 15.39
N VAL A 445 10.37 -52.74 16.49
CA VAL A 445 10.91 -51.98 17.63
C VAL A 445 10.29 -52.46 18.93
N THR A 446 10.99 -52.29 20.06
CA THR A 446 10.40 -52.43 21.40
C THR A 446 9.72 -51.12 21.85
N GLU A 447 8.88 -51.19 22.88
CA GLU A 447 8.28 -49.97 23.48
C GLU A 447 9.34 -48.97 23.94
N ALA A 448 10.38 -49.45 24.63
CA ALA A 448 11.48 -48.61 25.12
C ALA A 448 12.27 -47.95 23.98
N GLN A 449 12.48 -48.66 22.87
CA GLN A 449 13.10 -48.08 21.67
C GLN A 449 12.21 -47.00 21.08
N PHE A 450 10.90 -47.26 20.94
CA PHE A 450 9.95 -46.29 20.42
C PHE A 450 9.94 -45.00 21.26
N ASP A 451 9.84 -45.12 22.59
CA ASP A 451 9.85 -43.96 23.51
C ASP A 451 11.17 -43.19 23.52
N THR A 452 12.26 -43.87 23.21
CA THR A 452 13.57 -43.23 23.12
C THR A 452 13.75 -42.48 21.79
N TRP A 453 13.28 -43.08 20.69
CA TRP A 453 13.53 -42.60 19.32
C TRP A 453 12.49 -41.61 18.83
N VAL A 454 11.21 -41.78 19.19
CA VAL A 454 10.11 -40.93 18.73
C VAL A 454 9.84 -39.85 19.77
N LYS A 455 10.63 -38.77 19.68
CA LYS A 455 10.50 -37.59 20.53
C LYS A 455 10.21 -36.35 19.68
N PRO A 456 8.96 -35.88 19.58
CA PRO A 456 8.60 -34.76 18.71
C PRO A 456 9.46 -33.51 18.92
N GLU A 457 9.85 -33.23 20.17
CA GLU A 457 10.74 -32.12 20.55
C GLU A 457 12.18 -32.27 20.04
N LYS A 458 12.58 -33.48 19.61
CA LYS A 458 13.87 -33.76 18.96
C LYS A 458 13.76 -33.88 17.44
N MET A 459 12.55 -33.81 16.87
CA MET A 459 12.31 -33.86 15.43
C MET A 459 12.31 -32.48 14.76
N ILE A 460 12.69 -31.43 15.52
CA ILE A 460 12.69 -30.02 15.11
C ILE A 460 14.13 -29.49 14.96
N GLY A 461 14.74 -29.72 13.80
CA GLY A 461 16.19 -29.57 13.59
C GLY A 461 16.73 -28.16 13.27
N ILE A 462 15.99 -27.07 13.55
CA ILE A 462 16.41 -25.68 13.26
C ILE A 462 16.15 -24.75 14.44
#